data_AF-A0A3B1ARD0-F1
#
_entry.id   AF-A0A3B1ARD0-F1
#
_cell.length_a   1.000
_cell.length_b   1.000
_cell.length_c   1.000
_cell.angle_alpha   90.00
_cell.angle_beta   90.00
_cell.angle_gamma   90.00
#
_symmetry.space_group_name_H-M   'P 1'
#
loop_
_entity.id
_entity.type
_entity.pdbx_description
1 polymer ?
#
loop_
_entity_poly.entity_id
_entity_poly.type
_entity_poly.pdbx_seq_one_letter_code
_entity_poly.pdbx_strand_id
1 'polypeptide(L)'
;QDAERSSLPTDSLIHLLSFSHATAKHYLTASYGNVVQVASADALRQTRRGLTAEGMGAGGYSMFRCDLPEGELVFGVAARERALKAKQEELASLNEQWQQANDQMQQASNMLDNVKKIQPLDYADAITDMLEIHRELQKLENLLAQLDLSEHKDLENKLTELREQEQQLRQQQGSLKEGKGELQEKIRKINKRCETLADEQEKTQQVAEDCEKNLLAIASEWPECDADARLSRAEKDAAELSDDTADIAINHRKEIKSDLHKSERKMDEAIQKHNQHCLPGDAIIYHHFNGDYDAALFRAICGLQRDLDRVFNRLKNNILVEKYDNLRQLKESFNNAFVTHFCHTIHQAISDGKRQIERLNKELQHHRFGDDRERFRFDSDWIPEFRDYARFFEEII
;
A
#
# COMPACT_ATOMS: atom_id res chain seq x y z
N GLN A 1 -91.11 61.80 -120.48
CA GLN A 1 -91.41 61.33 -121.86
C GLN A 1 -90.52 62.00 -122.93
N ASP A 2 -89.35 62.56 -122.60
CA ASP A 2 -88.47 63.22 -123.60
C ASP A 2 -87.34 62.36 -124.20
N ALA A 3 -87.07 61.17 -123.67
CA ALA A 3 -85.94 60.34 -124.13
C ALA A 3 -86.22 59.52 -125.41
N GLU A 4 -87.48 59.33 -125.80
CA GLU A 4 -87.85 58.46 -126.94
C GLU A 4 -87.93 59.19 -128.30
N ARG A 5 -87.63 60.49 -128.36
CA ARG A 5 -87.63 61.27 -129.64
C ARG A 5 -86.26 61.81 -130.09
N SER A 6 -85.16 61.39 -129.46
CA SER A 6 -83.80 61.84 -129.83
C SER A 6 -82.93 60.67 -130.27
N SER A 7 -82.41 60.70 -131.51
CA SER A 7 -81.37 59.76 -131.94
C SER A 7 -80.05 60.09 -131.24
N LEU A 8 -79.50 59.13 -130.51
CA LEU A 8 -78.21 59.30 -129.84
C LEU A 8 -77.07 59.26 -130.88
N PRO A 9 -76.03 60.10 -130.72
CA PRO A 9 -74.83 60.02 -131.54
C PRO A 9 -74.12 58.67 -131.33
N THR A 10 -73.55 58.10 -132.40
CA THR A 10 -72.90 56.78 -132.37
C THR A 10 -71.72 56.72 -131.39
N ASP A 11 -71.02 57.83 -131.20
CA ASP A 11 -69.85 57.94 -130.32
C ASP A 11 -70.21 58.43 -128.90
N SER A 12 -71.47 58.30 -128.49
CA SER A 12 -71.93 58.72 -127.16
C SER A 12 -71.28 57.92 -126.03
N LEU A 13 -70.93 58.60 -124.93
CA LEU A 13 -70.38 57.97 -123.72
C LEU A 13 -71.34 56.96 -123.08
N ILE A 14 -72.65 57.10 -123.32
CA ILE A 14 -73.65 56.17 -122.79
C ILE A 14 -73.43 54.74 -123.28
N HIS A 15 -72.77 54.54 -124.44
CA HIS A 15 -72.46 53.21 -124.95
C HIS A 15 -71.36 52.48 -124.15
N LEU A 16 -70.49 53.19 -123.41
CA LEU A 16 -69.46 52.57 -122.55
C LEU A 16 -69.97 52.14 -121.17
N LEU A 17 -71.15 52.63 -120.79
CA LEU A 17 -71.69 52.41 -119.45
C LEU A 17 -72.69 51.27 -119.46
N SER A 18 -72.47 50.29 -118.58
CA SER A 18 -73.47 49.29 -118.25
C SER A 18 -74.31 49.78 -117.08
N PHE A 19 -75.63 49.72 -117.23
CA PHE A 19 -76.58 50.14 -116.20
C PHE A 19 -77.40 48.95 -115.73
N SER A 20 -77.43 48.73 -114.43
CA SER A 20 -78.29 47.72 -113.80
C SER A 20 -79.74 48.20 -113.65
N HIS A 21 -79.97 49.52 -113.52
CA HIS A 21 -81.28 50.09 -113.26
C HIS A 21 -81.78 50.96 -114.42
N ALA A 22 -82.97 50.66 -114.95
CA ALA A 22 -83.53 51.31 -116.13
C ALA A 22 -83.72 52.83 -115.95
N THR A 23 -84.17 53.30 -114.79
CA THR A 23 -84.35 54.73 -114.50
C THR A 23 -83.04 55.52 -114.54
N ALA A 24 -81.95 54.95 -114.01
CA ALA A 24 -80.63 55.58 -114.04
C ALA A 24 -80.09 55.65 -115.47
N LYS A 25 -80.33 54.59 -116.27
CA LYS A 25 -80.04 54.59 -117.70
C LYS A 25 -80.78 55.72 -118.40
N HIS A 26 -82.10 55.81 -118.24
CA HIS A 26 -82.88 56.88 -118.89
C HIS A 26 -82.45 58.29 -118.46
N TYR A 27 -82.15 58.50 -117.17
CA TYR A 27 -81.70 59.80 -116.66
C TYR A 27 -80.34 60.20 -117.21
N LEU A 28 -79.36 59.30 -117.21
CA LEU A 28 -78.03 59.56 -117.75
C LEU A 28 -78.07 59.70 -119.27
N THR A 29 -78.89 58.92 -119.97
CA THR A 29 -79.13 59.08 -121.40
C THR A 29 -79.75 60.45 -121.72
N ALA A 30 -80.72 60.93 -120.94
CA ALA A 30 -81.29 62.26 -121.16
C ALA A 30 -80.29 63.39 -120.85
N SER A 31 -79.51 63.25 -119.76
CA SER A 31 -78.63 64.32 -119.28
C SER A 31 -77.28 64.38 -120.00
N TYR A 32 -76.75 63.22 -120.40
CA TYR A 32 -75.41 63.04 -120.95
C TYR A 32 -75.37 62.23 -122.25
N GLY A 33 -76.51 61.84 -122.82
CA GLY A 33 -76.56 61.09 -124.09
C GLY A 33 -75.97 61.84 -125.28
N ASN A 34 -75.97 63.17 -125.26
CA ASN A 34 -75.34 63.98 -126.29
C ASN A 34 -73.84 64.26 -126.04
N VAL A 35 -73.23 63.62 -125.03
CA VAL A 35 -71.78 63.74 -124.77
C VAL A 35 -71.04 62.71 -125.59
N VAL A 36 -70.19 63.19 -126.48
CA VAL A 36 -69.50 62.36 -127.46
C VAL A 36 -68.05 62.13 -127.06
N GLN A 37 -67.55 60.94 -127.29
CA GLN A 37 -66.15 60.62 -127.09
C GLN A 37 -65.33 61.08 -128.27
N VAL A 38 -64.25 61.79 -127.99
CA VAL A 38 -63.40 62.36 -129.03
C VAL A 38 -61.96 61.96 -128.76
N ALA A 39 -61.26 61.55 -129.82
CA ALA A 39 -59.91 60.98 -129.70
C ALA A 39 -58.84 62.01 -129.33
N SER A 40 -59.03 63.30 -129.62
CA SER A 40 -58.03 64.33 -129.37
C SER A 40 -58.63 65.64 -128.90
N ALA A 41 -57.81 66.45 -128.22
CA ALA A 41 -58.19 67.78 -127.75
C ALA A 41 -58.58 68.74 -128.91
N ASP A 42 -57.97 68.58 -130.09
CA ASP A 42 -58.28 69.40 -131.26
C ASP A 42 -59.69 69.14 -131.79
N ALA A 43 -60.08 67.87 -131.87
CA ALA A 43 -61.44 67.50 -132.24
C ALA A 43 -62.45 67.87 -131.14
N LEU A 44 -62.03 67.88 -129.86
CA LEU A 44 -62.86 68.30 -128.73
C LEU A 44 -63.31 69.78 -128.87
N ARG A 45 -62.45 70.67 -129.41
CA ARG A 45 -62.79 72.10 -129.61
C ARG A 45 -63.96 72.33 -130.55
N GLN A 46 -64.16 71.46 -131.53
CA GLN A 46 -65.26 71.55 -132.47
C GLN A 46 -66.52 70.79 -132.01
N THR A 47 -66.45 70.14 -130.85
CA THR A 47 -67.54 69.31 -130.32
C THR A 47 -68.21 70.01 -129.15
N ARG A 48 -69.51 70.25 -129.24
CA ARG A 48 -70.24 71.05 -128.24
C ARG A 48 -70.23 70.46 -126.83
N ARG A 49 -70.28 69.12 -126.71
CA ARG A 49 -70.11 68.38 -125.46
C ARG A 49 -69.32 67.11 -125.76
N GLY A 50 -68.08 67.05 -125.29
CA GLY A 50 -67.24 65.89 -125.53
C GLY A 50 -66.25 65.60 -124.41
N LEU A 51 -65.74 64.38 -124.40
CA LEU A 51 -64.73 63.90 -123.44
C LEU A 51 -63.63 63.14 -124.16
N THR A 52 -62.39 63.31 -123.69
CA THR A 52 -61.24 62.49 -124.09
C THR A 52 -60.91 61.45 -123.02
N ALA A 53 -60.19 60.38 -123.41
CA ALA A 53 -59.74 59.35 -122.47
C ALA A 53 -58.77 59.88 -121.40
N GLU A 54 -58.06 60.98 -121.68
CA GLU A 54 -57.11 61.61 -120.75
C GLU A 54 -57.78 62.52 -119.71
N GLY A 55 -59.12 62.50 -119.62
CA GLY A 55 -59.86 63.25 -118.59
C GLY A 55 -60.08 64.72 -118.93
N MET A 56 -59.97 65.12 -120.20
CA MET A 56 -60.36 66.46 -120.66
C MET A 56 -61.81 66.47 -121.11
N GLY A 57 -62.60 67.41 -120.60
CA GLY A 57 -63.98 67.64 -121.00
C GLY A 57 -64.17 68.97 -121.72
N ALA A 58 -65.10 69.02 -122.68
CA ALA A 58 -65.59 70.24 -123.30
C ALA A 58 -67.09 70.41 -123.05
N GLY A 59 -67.50 71.61 -122.65
CA GLY A 59 -68.90 71.98 -122.46
C GLY A 59 -69.14 73.39 -122.96
N GLY A 60 -69.87 73.52 -124.08
CA GLY A 60 -70.13 74.81 -124.71
C GLY A 60 -68.86 75.41 -125.31
N TYR A 61 -68.39 76.53 -124.76
CA TYR A 61 -67.21 77.27 -125.25
C TYR A 61 -65.96 77.10 -124.36
N SER A 62 -65.94 76.15 -123.41
CA SER A 62 -64.81 75.95 -122.47
C SER A 62 -64.37 74.49 -122.36
N MET A 63 -63.06 74.28 -122.19
CA MET A 63 -62.44 72.97 -121.89
C MET A 63 -61.90 72.95 -120.46
N PHE A 64 -62.05 71.83 -119.75
CA PHE A 64 -61.63 71.65 -118.35
C PHE A 64 -61.04 70.25 -118.11
N ARG A 65 -60.17 70.15 -117.09
CA ARG A 65 -59.62 68.87 -116.59
C ARG A 65 -60.54 68.29 -115.53
N CYS A 66 -60.72 66.97 -115.59
CA CYS A 66 -61.59 66.20 -114.71
C CYS A 66 -60.79 65.16 -113.89
N ASP A 67 -59.64 65.53 -113.34
CA ASP A 67 -58.87 64.62 -112.48
C ASP A 67 -59.42 64.63 -111.06
N LEU A 68 -59.68 63.44 -110.52
CA LEU A 68 -60.00 63.25 -109.12
C LEU A 68 -59.01 62.22 -108.54
N PRO A 69 -58.54 62.40 -107.28
CA PRO A 69 -57.74 61.39 -106.60
C PRO A 69 -58.50 60.06 -106.51
N GLU A 70 -57.78 58.93 -106.57
CA GLU A 70 -58.44 57.61 -106.54
C GLU A 70 -59.29 57.40 -105.29
N GLY A 71 -58.88 57.97 -104.14
CA GLY A 71 -59.62 57.96 -102.86
C GLY A 71 -60.96 58.69 -102.85
N GLU A 72 -61.25 59.50 -103.87
CA GLU A 72 -62.46 60.33 -103.96
C GLU A 72 -63.42 59.87 -105.08
N LEU A 73 -63.11 58.77 -105.77
CA LEU A 73 -63.95 58.23 -106.85
C LEU A 73 -65.25 57.60 -106.29
N VAL A 74 -66.39 58.24 -106.54
CA VAL A 74 -67.69 57.84 -105.93
C VAL A 74 -68.58 57.00 -106.86
N PHE A 75 -68.40 57.12 -108.18
CA PHE A 75 -69.33 56.60 -109.19
C PHE A 75 -68.83 55.32 -109.86
N GLY A 76 -69.59 54.24 -109.68
CA GLY A 76 -69.30 52.92 -110.25
C GLY A 76 -68.60 51.98 -109.26
N VAL A 77 -68.72 50.66 -109.49
CA VAL A 77 -68.16 49.64 -108.58
C VAL A 77 -66.63 49.70 -108.56
N ALA A 78 -65.99 49.75 -109.73
CA ALA A 78 -64.53 49.83 -109.84
C ALA A 78 -63.93 51.13 -109.27
N ALA A 79 -64.68 52.23 -109.29
CA ALA A 79 -64.29 53.50 -108.65
C ALA A 79 -64.28 53.37 -107.13
N ARG A 80 -65.33 52.76 -106.56
CA ARG A 80 -65.43 52.52 -105.11
C ARG A 80 -64.39 51.55 -104.60
N GLU A 81 -64.04 50.51 -105.37
CA GLU A 81 -62.94 49.60 -105.02
C GLU A 81 -61.58 50.31 -104.96
N ARG A 82 -61.30 51.18 -105.94
CA ARG A 82 -60.07 52.00 -105.94
C ARG A 82 -60.06 53.00 -104.79
N ALA A 83 -61.18 53.65 -104.51
CA ALA A 83 -61.31 54.57 -103.38
C ALA A 83 -61.11 53.88 -102.03
N LEU A 84 -61.70 52.69 -101.85
CA LEU A 84 -61.51 51.86 -100.66
C LEU A 84 -60.04 51.51 -100.45
N LYS A 85 -59.35 51.07 -101.52
CA LYS A 85 -57.94 50.70 -101.45
C LYS A 85 -57.06 51.90 -101.07
N ALA A 86 -57.27 53.06 -101.69
CA ALA A 86 -56.54 54.28 -101.34
C ALA A 86 -56.76 54.70 -99.87
N LYS A 87 -57.99 54.57 -99.35
CA LYS A 87 -58.28 54.88 -97.93
C LYS A 87 -57.69 53.86 -96.96
N GLN A 88 -57.59 52.59 -97.34
CA GLN A 88 -56.90 51.57 -96.55
C GLN A 88 -55.40 51.82 -96.46
N GLU A 89 -54.78 52.22 -97.57
CA GLU A 89 -53.36 52.60 -97.60
C GLU A 89 -53.10 53.85 -96.73
N GLU A 90 -53.97 54.86 -96.81
CA GLU A 90 -53.91 56.06 -95.96
C GLU A 90 -53.99 55.69 -94.46
N LEU A 91 -54.93 54.82 -94.09
CA LEU A 91 -55.09 54.34 -92.70
C LEU A 91 -53.84 53.58 -92.23
N ALA A 92 -53.27 52.72 -93.07
CA ALA A 92 -52.05 51.98 -92.74
C ALA A 92 -50.88 52.94 -92.45
N SER A 93 -50.70 53.95 -93.30
CA SER A 93 -49.65 54.95 -93.11
C SER A 93 -49.80 55.76 -91.81
N LEU A 94 -51.05 56.13 -91.47
CA LEU A 94 -51.33 56.90 -90.27
C LEU A 94 -51.10 56.07 -88.99
N ASN A 95 -51.43 54.77 -89.05
CA ASN A 95 -51.21 53.86 -87.93
C ASN A 95 -49.72 53.62 -87.66
N GLU A 96 -48.90 53.56 -88.71
CA GLU A 96 -47.44 53.46 -88.57
C GLU A 96 -46.83 54.71 -87.92
N GLN A 97 -47.28 55.91 -88.33
CA GLN A 97 -46.87 57.17 -87.69
C GLN A 97 -47.25 57.22 -86.20
N TRP A 98 -48.45 56.73 -85.86
CA TRP A 98 -48.90 56.66 -84.48
C TRP A 98 -48.03 55.71 -83.63
N GLN A 99 -47.70 54.53 -84.16
CA GLN A 99 -46.81 53.57 -83.48
C GLN A 99 -45.44 54.19 -83.18
N GLN A 100 -44.82 54.84 -84.18
CA GLN A 100 -43.52 55.49 -84.02
C GLN A 100 -43.53 56.58 -82.95
N ALA A 101 -44.58 57.41 -82.91
CA ALA A 101 -44.72 58.45 -81.89
C ALA A 101 -44.88 57.88 -80.47
N ASN A 102 -45.62 56.78 -80.34
CA ASN A 102 -45.82 56.10 -79.06
C ASN A 102 -44.52 55.48 -78.53
N ASP A 103 -43.70 54.88 -79.38
CA ASP A 103 -42.41 54.31 -79.00
C ASP A 103 -41.44 55.38 -78.49
N GLN A 104 -41.41 56.55 -79.15
CA GLN A 104 -40.58 57.68 -78.70
C GLN A 104 -41.00 58.18 -77.31
N MET A 105 -42.30 58.24 -77.04
CA MET A 105 -42.83 58.62 -75.71
C MET A 105 -42.39 57.63 -74.63
N GLN A 106 -42.47 56.32 -74.89
CA GLN A 106 -42.03 55.30 -73.94
C GLN A 106 -40.53 55.38 -73.65
N GLN A 107 -39.70 55.60 -74.67
CA GLN A 107 -38.25 55.77 -74.50
C GLN A 107 -37.92 56.99 -73.63
N ALA A 108 -38.58 58.13 -73.87
CA ALA A 108 -38.38 59.34 -73.07
C ALA A 108 -38.79 59.13 -71.60
N SER A 109 -39.90 58.42 -71.36
CA SER A 109 -40.36 58.09 -70.00
C SER A 109 -39.36 57.21 -69.26
N ASN A 110 -38.83 56.17 -69.92
CA ASN A 110 -37.85 55.28 -69.32
C ASN A 110 -36.54 56.01 -68.98
N MET A 111 -36.10 56.93 -69.85
CA MET A 111 -34.91 57.74 -69.59
C MET A 111 -35.11 58.64 -68.35
N LEU A 112 -36.27 59.28 -68.23
CA LEU A 112 -36.60 60.12 -67.09
C LEU A 112 -36.59 59.32 -65.77
N ASP A 113 -37.13 58.11 -65.77
CA ASP A 113 -37.16 57.25 -64.58
C ASP A 113 -35.76 56.76 -64.19
N ASN A 114 -34.86 56.55 -65.15
CA ASN A 114 -33.46 56.22 -64.86
C ASN A 114 -32.69 57.41 -64.27
N VAL A 115 -32.93 58.63 -64.76
CA VAL A 115 -32.31 59.85 -64.20
C VAL A 115 -32.76 60.07 -62.75
N LYS A 116 -34.04 59.84 -62.44
CA LYS A 116 -34.55 59.94 -61.06
C LYS A 116 -33.90 58.96 -60.07
N LYS A 117 -33.35 57.83 -60.55
CA LYS A 117 -32.71 56.82 -59.70
C LYS A 117 -31.25 57.15 -59.34
N ILE A 118 -30.66 58.16 -59.96
CA ILE A 118 -29.29 58.58 -59.64
C ILE A 118 -29.33 59.38 -58.34
N GLN A 119 -28.89 58.76 -57.24
CA GLN A 119 -28.67 59.45 -55.96
C GLN A 119 -27.24 60.01 -55.88
N PRO A 120 -27.02 61.12 -55.16
CA PRO A 120 -25.66 61.57 -54.82
C PRO A 120 -25.00 60.56 -53.86
N LEU A 121 -23.78 60.14 -54.15
CA LEU A 121 -22.99 59.27 -53.27
C LEU A 121 -22.04 60.10 -52.41
N ASP A 122 -22.07 59.87 -51.10
CA ASP A 122 -21.31 60.61 -50.10
C ASP A 122 -20.03 59.86 -49.67
N TYR A 123 -19.09 59.70 -50.61
CA TYR A 123 -17.85 58.95 -50.38
C TYR A 123 -16.87 59.68 -49.45
N ALA A 124 -16.98 61.00 -49.32
CA ALA A 124 -16.04 61.80 -48.53
C ALA A 124 -16.20 61.54 -47.03
N ASP A 125 -17.44 61.46 -46.55
CA ASP A 125 -17.75 61.26 -45.14
C ASP A 125 -17.34 59.85 -44.68
N ALA A 126 -17.65 58.82 -45.46
CA ALA A 126 -17.26 57.44 -45.14
C ALA A 126 -15.74 57.22 -45.09
N ILE A 127 -14.97 57.90 -45.94
CA ILE A 127 -13.49 57.85 -45.93
C ILE A 127 -12.94 58.58 -44.71
N THR A 128 -13.57 59.68 -44.30
CA THR A 128 -13.18 60.46 -43.12
C THR A 128 -13.38 59.65 -41.84
N ASP A 129 -14.54 59.01 -41.68
CA ASP A 129 -14.83 58.13 -40.55
C ASP A 129 -13.84 56.95 -40.47
N MET A 130 -13.52 56.34 -41.62
CA MET A 130 -12.56 55.23 -41.67
C MET A 130 -11.16 55.66 -41.22
N LEU A 131 -10.72 56.87 -41.60
CA LEU A 131 -9.42 57.41 -41.18
C LEU A 131 -9.38 57.75 -39.69
N GLU A 132 -10.49 58.22 -39.11
CA GLU A 132 -10.58 58.45 -37.67
C GLU A 132 -10.47 57.15 -36.88
N ILE A 133 -11.24 56.13 -37.27
CA ILE A 133 -11.17 54.79 -36.64
C ILE A 133 -9.75 54.23 -36.72
N HIS A 134 -9.08 54.35 -37.87
CA HIS A 134 -7.71 53.86 -38.03
C HIS A 134 -6.72 54.55 -37.09
N ARG A 135 -6.86 55.87 -36.90
CA ARG A 135 -6.01 56.63 -35.95
C ARG A 135 -6.26 56.21 -34.51
N GLU A 136 -7.50 55.94 -34.12
CA GLU A 136 -7.81 55.44 -32.78
C GLU A 136 -7.23 54.05 -32.55
N LEU A 137 -7.36 53.16 -33.53
CA LEU A 137 -6.79 51.81 -33.49
C LEU A 137 -5.27 51.87 -33.27
N GLN A 138 -4.58 52.73 -34.02
CA GLN A 138 -3.14 52.91 -33.91
C GLN A 138 -2.72 53.48 -32.53
N LYS A 139 -3.54 54.36 -31.93
CA LYS A 139 -3.30 54.84 -30.56
C LYS A 139 -3.45 53.71 -29.54
N LEU A 140 -4.49 52.89 -29.66
CA LEU A 140 -4.75 51.76 -28.77
C LEU A 140 -3.65 50.69 -28.89
N GLU A 141 -3.20 50.39 -30.11
CA GLU A 141 -2.08 49.47 -30.35
C GLU A 141 -0.78 49.96 -29.68
N ASN A 142 -0.49 51.26 -29.79
CA ASN A 142 0.67 51.86 -29.14
C ASN A 142 0.58 51.83 -27.60
N LEU A 143 -0.60 52.10 -27.03
CA LEU A 143 -0.83 51.99 -25.59
C LEU A 143 -0.66 50.56 -25.09
N LEU A 144 -1.15 49.57 -25.85
CA LEU A 144 -0.95 48.15 -25.58
C LEU A 144 0.53 47.75 -25.63
N ALA A 145 1.28 48.25 -26.61
CA ALA A 145 2.71 47.98 -26.75
C ALA A 145 3.56 48.61 -25.63
N GLN A 146 3.09 49.70 -25.03
CA GLN A 146 3.75 50.38 -23.91
C GLN A 146 3.43 49.77 -22.54
N LEU A 147 2.47 48.84 -22.47
CA LEU A 147 2.07 48.19 -21.23
C LEU A 147 3.14 47.16 -20.83
N ASP A 148 4.00 47.54 -19.89
CA ASP A 148 5.09 46.68 -19.41
C ASP A 148 4.54 45.60 -18.47
N LEU A 149 4.62 44.34 -18.92
CA LEU A 149 4.19 43.15 -18.16
C LEU A 149 5.36 42.46 -17.43
N SER A 150 6.57 43.03 -17.49
CA SER A 150 7.77 42.42 -16.90
C SER A 150 7.72 42.37 -15.37
N GLU A 151 7.27 43.45 -14.71
CA GLU A 151 7.12 43.50 -13.24
C GLU A 151 6.17 42.41 -12.71
N HIS A 152 5.12 42.08 -13.47
CA HIS A 152 4.20 41.00 -13.13
C HIS A 152 4.86 39.62 -13.22
N LYS A 153 5.73 39.40 -14.22
CA LYS A 153 6.47 38.13 -14.37
C LYS A 153 7.45 37.90 -13.23
N ASP A 154 8.16 38.93 -12.79
CA ASP A 154 9.12 38.79 -11.68
C ASP A 154 8.40 38.49 -10.35
N LEU A 155 7.25 39.13 -10.11
CA LEU A 155 6.39 38.82 -8.97
C LEU A 155 5.81 37.41 -9.04
N GLU A 156 5.36 36.95 -10.20
CA GLU A 156 4.88 35.57 -10.39
C GLU A 156 5.98 34.55 -10.13
N ASN A 157 7.18 34.76 -10.68
CA ASN A 157 8.34 33.90 -10.44
C ASN A 157 8.67 33.81 -8.94
N LYS A 158 8.73 34.96 -8.26
CA LYS A 158 9.02 35.00 -6.81
C LYS A 158 7.94 34.33 -5.97
N LEU A 159 6.68 34.45 -6.40
CA LEU A 159 5.55 33.77 -5.76
C LEU A 159 5.64 32.24 -5.97
N THR A 160 6.06 31.78 -7.15
CA THR A 160 6.29 30.34 -7.39
C THR A 160 7.45 29.79 -6.54
N GLU A 161 8.57 30.50 -6.44
CA GLU A 161 9.70 30.10 -5.58
C GLU A 161 9.29 30.02 -4.11
N LEU A 162 8.56 31.03 -3.60
CA LEU A 162 8.09 31.03 -2.22
C LEU A 162 7.11 29.89 -1.94
N ARG A 163 6.25 29.53 -2.91
CA ARG A 163 5.35 28.36 -2.80
C ARG A 163 6.13 27.05 -2.74
N GLU A 164 7.16 26.88 -3.56
CA GLU A 164 8.02 25.70 -3.50
C GLU A 164 8.75 25.61 -2.15
N GLN A 165 9.30 26.72 -1.66
CA GLN A 165 9.94 26.77 -0.34
C GLN A 165 8.95 26.44 0.79
N GLU A 166 7.73 26.98 0.74
CA GLU A 166 6.68 26.66 1.72
C GLU A 166 6.35 25.16 1.70
N GLN A 167 6.23 24.57 0.52
CA GLN A 167 5.95 23.15 0.36
C GLN A 167 7.08 22.27 0.93
N GLN A 168 8.35 22.62 0.65
CA GLN A 168 9.51 21.92 1.20
C GLN A 168 9.56 22.03 2.73
N LEU A 169 9.33 23.22 3.29
CA LEU A 169 9.28 23.43 4.73
C LEU A 169 8.15 22.65 5.40
N ARG A 170 6.98 22.57 4.76
CA ARG A 170 5.85 21.75 5.26
C ARG A 170 6.19 20.26 5.26
N GLN A 171 6.87 19.76 4.23
CA GLN A 171 7.34 18.36 4.20
C GLN A 171 8.35 18.08 5.31
N GLN A 172 9.35 18.96 5.49
CA GLN A 172 10.33 18.84 6.58
C GLN A 172 9.68 18.91 7.96
N GLN A 173 8.69 19.80 8.13
CA GLN A 173 7.94 19.88 9.39
C GLN A 173 7.15 18.60 9.66
N GLY A 174 6.58 17.98 8.62
CA GLY A 174 5.91 16.69 8.70
C GLY A 174 6.85 15.59 9.20
N SER A 175 7.98 15.40 8.53
CA SER A 175 8.96 14.35 8.91
C SER A 175 9.55 14.58 10.31
N LEU A 176 9.81 15.84 10.70
CA LEU A 176 10.26 16.17 12.05
C LEU A 176 9.20 15.86 13.11
N LYS A 177 7.91 16.09 12.83
CA LYS A 177 6.82 15.75 13.76
C LYS A 177 6.69 14.24 13.93
N GLU A 178 6.77 13.48 12.84
CA GLU A 178 6.77 12.01 12.88
C GLU A 178 7.96 11.48 13.69
N GLY A 179 9.18 11.95 13.38
CA GLY A 179 10.38 11.57 14.11
C GLY A 179 10.32 11.94 15.61
N LYS A 180 9.75 13.10 15.95
CA LYS A 180 9.49 13.47 17.35
C LYS A 180 8.53 12.49 18.03
N GLY A 181 7.46 12.09 17.36
CA GLY A 181 6.50 11.11 17.88
C GLY A 181 7.16 9.76 18.15
N GLU A 182 7.94 9.25 17.20
CA GLU A 182 8.69 8.00 17.37
C GLU A 182 9.69 8.05 18.53
N LEU A 183 10.43 9.15 18.66
CA LEU A 183 11.38 9.34 19.75
C LEU A 183 10.66 9.43 21.10
N GLN A 184 9.52 10.12 21.18
CA GLN A 184 8.72 10.17 22.41
C GLN A 184 8.21 8.79 22.83
N GLU A 185 7.77 7.96 21.89
CA GLU A 185 7.38 6.57 22.19
C GLU A 185 8.57 5.71 22.62
N LYS A 186 9.75 5.87 21.99
CA LYS A 186 10.97 5.20 22.43
C LYS A 186 11.35 5.60 23.86
N ILE A 187 11.31 6.89 24.19
CA ILE A 187 11.58 7.40 25.54
C ILE A 187 10.57 6.80 26.54
N ARG A 188 9.27 6.79 26.23
CA ARG A 188 8.25 6.18 27.10
C ARG A 188 8.51 4.70 27.36
N LYS A 189 8.87 3.93 26.34
CA LYS A 189 9.19 2.51 26.48
C LYS A 189 10.45 2.29 27.33
N ILE A 190 11.48 3.09 27.13
CA ILE A 190 12.72 3.02 27.92
C ILE A 190 12.42 3.37 29.37
N ASN A 191 11.71 4.46 29.64
CA ASN A 191 11.36 4.87 31.01
C ASN A 191 10.58 3.78 31.74
N LYS A 192 9.56 3.19 31.11
CA LYS A 192 8.82 2.06 31.69
C LYS A 192 9.74 0.88 32.01
N ARG A 193 10.68 0.57 31.11
CA ARG A 193 11.64 -0.51 31.33
C ARG A 193 12.63 -0.19 32.46
N CYS A 194 13.03 1.07 32.61
CA CYS A 194 13.85 1.53 33.73
C CYS A 194 13.08 1.42 35.05
N GLU A 195 11.81 1.82 35.09
CA GLU A 195 10.94 1.67 36.26
C GLU A 195 10.81 0.19 36.66
N THR A 196 10.52 -0.71 35.70
CA THR A 196 10.42 -2.14 36.01
C THR A 196 11.73 -2.73 36.51
N LEU A 197 12.87 -2.35 35.91
CA LEU A 197 14.19 -2.82 36.35
C LEU A 197 14.54 -2.28 37.74
N ALA A 198 14.15 -1.04 38.06
CA ALA A 198 14.34 -0.47 39.39
C ALA A 198 13.54 -1.22 40.45
N ASP A 199 12.26 -1.51 40.17
CA ASP A 199 11.40 -2.31 41.06
C ASP A 199 11.95 -3.74 41.25
N GLU A 200 12.46 -4.36 40.19
CA GLU A 200 13.09 -5.69 40.25
C GLU A 200 14.41 -5.66 41.04
N GLN A 201 15.20 -4.59 40.90
CA GLN A 201 16.43 -4.39 41.66
C GLN A 201 16.13 -4.27 43.16
N GLU A 202 15.15 -3.46 43.55
CA GLU A 202 14.76 -3.29 44.95
C GLU A 202 14.31 -4.63 45.58
N LYS A 203 13.46 -5.38 44.87
CA LYS A 203 13.04 -6.72 45.32
C LYS A 203 14.21 -7.68 45.46
N THR A 204 15.13 -7.68 44.49
CA THR A 204 16.30 -8.56 44.52
C THR A 204 17.23 -8.19 45.67
N GLN A 205 17.41 -6.90 45.93
CA GLN A 205 18.20 -6.41 47.05
C GLN A 205 17.62 -6.82 48.40
N GLN A 206 16.30 -6.70 48.59
CA GLN A 206 15.63 -7.18 49.80
C GLN A 206 15.86 -8.68 50.02
N VAL A 207 15.74 -9.49 48.96
CA VAL A 207 16.02 -10.94 49.05
C VAL A 207 17.48 -11.21 49.42
N ALA A 208 18.43 -10.45 48.87
CA ALA A 208 19.85 -10.60 49.20
C ALA A 208 20.12 -10.27 50.68
N GLU A 209 19.57 -9.16 51.19
CA GLU A 209 19.67 -8.77 52.60
C GLU A 209 19.06 -9.82 53.54
N ASP A 210 17.92 -10.40 53.17
CA ASP A 210 17.30 -11.46 53.96
C ASP A 210 18.13 -12.75 53.94
N CYS A 211 18.75 -13.10 52.80
CA CYS A 211 19.68 -14.22 52.71
C CYS A 211 20.93 -14.01 53.56
N GLU A 212 21.50 -12.81 53.56
CA GLU A 212 22.64 -12.45 54.40
C GLU A 212 22.29 -12.56 55.89
N LYS A 213 21.17 -11.98 56.32
CA LYS A 213 20.66 -12.11 57.70
C LYS A 213 20.49 -13.57 58.10
N ASN A 214 19.95 -14.40 57.22
CA ASN A 214 19.78 -15.84 57.47
C ASN A 214 21.12 -16.56 57.62
N LEU A 215 22.13 -16.21 56.81
CA LEU A 215 23.47 -16.79 56.88
C LEU A 215 24.18 -16.39 58.19
N LEU A 216 24.06 -15.13 58.62
CA LEU A 216 24.57 -14.68 59.91
C LEU A 216 23.85 -15.36 61.08
N ALA A 217 22.53 -15.57 60.98
CA ALA A 217 21.78 -16.33 61.96
C ALA A 217 22.24 -17.79 62.05
N ILE A 218 22.62 -18.42 60.94
CA ILE A 218 23.19 -19.77 60.90
C ILE A 218 24.53 -19.84 61.67
N ALA A 219 25.39 -18.83 61.54
CA ALA A 219 26.67 -18.81 62.26
C ALA A 219 26.51 -18.80 63.80
N SER A 220 25.39 -18.26 64.30
CA SER A 220 25.08 -18.31 65.74
C SER A 220 24.76 -19.73 66.25
N GLU A 221 24.21 -20.59 65.38
CA GLU A 221 23.79 -21.97 65.71
C GLU A 221 24.88 -22.99 65.38
N TRP A 222 25.70 -22.71 64.37
CA TRP A 222 26.86 -23.49 63.95
C TRP A 222 28.14 -22.63 63.96
N PRO A 223 28.86 -22.56 65.11
CA PRO A 223 30.03 -21.69 65.28
C PRO A 223 31.22 -21.99 64.37
N GLU A 224 31.31 -23.20 63.81
CA GLU A 224 32.38 -23.58 62.86
C GLU A 224 32.11 -23.05 61.44
N CYS A 225 30.92 -22.52 61.18
CA CYS A 225 30.58 -21.94 59.89
C CYS A 225 31.16 -20.52 59.78
N ASP A 226 32.16 -20.36 58.92
CA ASP A 226 32.71 -19.04 58.56
C ASP A 226 31.73 -18.30 57.63
N ALA A 227 30.93 -17.41 58.23
CA ALA A 227 29.95 -16.61 57.51
C ALA A 227 30.60 -15.63 56.53
N ASP A 228 31.68 -14.97 56.96
CA ASP A 228 32.34 -13.92 56.21
C ASP A 228 33.01 -14.48 54.95
N ALA A 229 33.65 -15.66 55.05
CA ALA A 229 34.22 -16.34 53.88
C ALA A 229 33.15 -16.78 52.87
N ARG A 230 31.97 -17.19 53.34
CA ARG A 230 30.85 -17.58 52.46
C ARG A 230 30.22 -16.36 51.77
N LEU A 231 30.03 -15.26 52.48
CA LEU A 231 29.56 -14.00 51.90
C LEU A 231 30.55 -13.48 50.85
N SER A 232 31.86 -13.47 51.18
CA SER A 232 32.92 -13.07 50.24
C SER A 232 32.95 -13.92 48.98
N ARG A 233 32.62 -15.21 49.07
CA ARG A 233 32.51 -16.10 47.90
C ARG A 233 31.25 -15.80 47.10
N ALA A 234 30.11 -15.59 47.75
CA ALA A 234 28.86 -15.22 47.09
C ALA A 234 28.98 -13.89 46.33
N GLU A 235 29.69 -12.91 46.89
CA GLU A 235 30.00 -11.64 46.20
C GLU A 235 30.84 -11.85 44.94
N LYS A 236 31.86 -12.71 45.00
CA LYS A 236 32.67 -13.05 43.82
C LYS A 236 31.85 -13.77 42.75
N ASP A 237 31.08 -14.77 43.16
CA ASP A 237 30.22 -15.52 42.26
C ASP A 237 29.16 -14.59 41.61
N ALA A 238 28.63 -13.61 42.35
CA ALA A 238 27.71 -12.60 41.83
C ALA A 238 28.40 -11.61 40.87
N ALA A 239 29.66 -11.24 41.12
CA ALA A 239 30.41 -10.36 40.22
C ALA A 239 30.81 -11.05 38.91
N GLU A 240 31.01 -12.37 38.94
CA GLU A 240 31.33 -13.19 37.76
C GLU A 240 30.07 -13.60 36.96
N LEU A 241 28.88 -13.31 37.50
CA LEU A 241 27.61 -13.71 36.90
C LEU A 241 27.30 -12.87 35.64
N SER A 242 27.38 -13.51 34.49
CA SER A 242 26.84 -13.04 33.21
C SER A 242 25.53 -13.76 32.85
N ASP A 243 24.81 -13.26 31.84
CA ASP A 243 23.56 -13.89 31.34
C ASP A 243 23.73 -15.39 31.03
N ASP A 244 24.88 -15.80 30.45
CA ASP A 244 25.15 -17.21 30.12
C ASP A 244 25.39 -18.08 31.36
N THR A 245 25.91 -17.49 32.43
CA THR A 245 26.20 -18.20 33.69
C THR A 245 25.01 -18.20 34.66
N ALA A 246 24.02 -17.34 34.45
CA ALA A 246 22.83 -17.27 35.29
C ALA A 246 22.02 -18.57 35.26
N ASP A 247 21.86 -19.17 34.07
CA ASP A 247 21.18 -20.46 33.92
C ASP A 247 21.91 -21.61 34.63
N ILE A 248 23.25 -21.57 34.59
CA ILE A 248 24.10 -22.54 35.30
C ILE A 248 23.89 -22.40 36.82
N ALA A 249 23.88 -21.17 37.35
CA ALA A 249 23.64 -20.92 38.77
C ALA A 249 22.24 -21.37 39.21
N ILE A 250 21.21 -21.14 38.37
CA ILE A 250 19.84 -21.61 38.64
C ILE A 250 19.78 -23.14 38.69
N ASN A 251 20.44 -23.83 37.75
CA ASN A 251 20.47 -25.29 37.72
C ASN A 251 21.24 -25.86 38.92
N HIS A 252 22.39 -25.29 39.25
CA HIS A 252 23.17 -25.67 40.43
C HIS A 252 22.35 -25.50 41.72
N ARG A 253 21.57 -24.42 41.87
CA ARG A 253 20.66 -24.24 43.01
C ARG A 253 19.58 -25.32 43.08
N LYS A 254 19.01 -25.73 41.94
CA LYS A 254 18.02 -26.81 41.86
C LYS A 254 18.62 -28.15 42.25
N GLU A 255 19.84 -28.44 41.80
CA GLU A 255 20.59 -29.65 42.15
C GLU A 255 20.86 -29.71 43.65
N ILE A 256 21.41 -28.64 44.25
CA ILE A 256 21.63 -28.55 45.71
C ILE A 256 20.33 -28.81 46.47
N LYS A 257 19.22 -28.19 46.04
CA LYS A 257 17.92 -28.42 46.69
C LYS A 257 17.51 -29.89 46.60
N SER A 258 17.66 -30.52 45.43
CA SER A 258 17.35 -31.95 45.24
C SER A 258 18.22 -32.84 46.13
N ASP A 259 19.51 -32.54 46.24
CA ASP A 259 20.42 -33.33 47.05
C ASP A 259 20.19 -33.14 48.55
N LEU A 260 19.77 -31.95 48.97
CA LEU A 260 19.31 -31.68 50.34
C LEU A 260 18.07 -32.52 50.66
N HIS A 261 17.07 -32.57 49.77
CA HIS A 261 15.90 -33.44 49.92
C HIS A 261 16.29 -34.92 50.03
N LYS A 262 17.22 -35.40 49.19
CA LYS A 262 17.69 -36.80 49.26
C LYS A 262 18.42 -37.09 50.57
N SER A 263 19.21 -36.14 51.05
CA SER A 263 20.01 -36.29 52.26
C SER A 263 19.13 -36.28 53.51
N GLU A 264 18.11 -35.43 53.57
CA GLU A 264 17.11 -35.41 54.63
C GLU A 264 16.36 -36.75 54.74
N ARG A 265 15.88 -37.29 53.61
CA ARG A 265 15.22 -38.61 53.61
C ARG A 265 16.14 -39.74 54.05
N LYS A 266 17.39 -39.75 53.57
CA LYS A 266 18.39 -40.73 54.01
C LYS A 266 18.68 -40.63 55.50
N MET A 267 18.73 -39.41 56.02
CA MET A 267 18.91 -39.15 57.45
C MET A 267 17.71 -39.67 58.25
N ASP A 268 16.48 -39.37 57.84
CA ASP A 268 15.26 -39.89 58.48
C ASP A 268 15.23 -41.43 58.49
N GLU A 269 15.49 -42.07 57.34
CA GLU A 269 15.59 -43.53 57.25
C GLU A 269 16.67 -44.11 58.17
N ALA A 270 17.83 -43.44 58.27
CA ALA A 270 18.94 -43.89 59.13
C ALA A 270 18.59 -43.76 60.61
N ILE A 271 17.95 -42.66 61.02
CA ILE A 271 17.49 -42.45 62.40
C ILE A 271 16.42 -43.48 62.75
N GLN A 272 15.46 -43.74 61.87
CA GLN A 272 14.44 -44.77 62.09
C GLN A 272 15.07 -46.16 62.24
N LYS A 273 16.04 -46.52 61.38
CA LYS A 273 16.78 -47.78 61.51
C LYS A 273 17.56 -47.87 62.82
N HIS A 274 18.23 -46.80 63.23
CA HIS A 274 18.93 -46.75 64.53
C HIS A 274 17.96 -46.95 65.69
N ASN A 275 16.85 -46.20 65.70
CA ASN A 275 15.83 -46.27 66.76
C ASN A 275 15.15 -47.64 66.87
N GLN A 276 15.09 -48.43 65.78
CA GLN A 276 14.59 -49.80 65.81
C GLN A 276 15.53 -50.77 66.54
N HIS A 277 16.84 -50.52 66.52
CA HIS A 277 17.86 -51.45 67.04
C HIS A 277 18.53 -50.95 68.33
N CYS A 278 18.31 -49.70 68.73
CA CYS A 278 18.92 -49.12 69.91
C CYS A 278 18.16 -49.45 71.20
N LEU A 279 18.81 -49.24 72.35
CA LEU A 279 18.14 -49.29 73.64
C LEU A 279 17.18 -48.08 73.76
N PRO A 280 16.06 -48.19 74.52
CA PRO A 280 15.10 -47.10 74.67
C PRO A 280 15.70 -45.78 75.17
N GLY A 281 16.83 -45.84 75.90
CA GLY A 281 17.53 -44.65 76.41
C GLY A 281 18.52 -43.99 75.42
N ASP A 282 18.71 -44.57 74.23
CA ASP A 282 19.61 -44.07 73.16
C ASP A 282 18.83 -43.75 71.87
N ALA A 283 17.50 -43.73 71.95
CA ALA A 283 16.61 -43.38 70.85
C ALA A 283 16.65 -41.86 70.59
N ILE A 284 16.72 -41.48 69.32
CA ILE A 284 16.83 -40.09 68.88
C ILE A 284 15.46 -39.64 68.36
N ILE A 285 14.91 -38.59 68.96
CA ILE A 285 13.59 -38.09 68.59
C ILE A 285 13.74 -37.13 67.41
N TYR A 286 13.47 -37.62 66.21
CA TYR A 286 13.37 -36.80 65.00
C TYR A 286 11.92 -36.83 64.49
N HIS A 287 11.33 -35.65 64.31
CA HIS A 287 10.01 -35.53 63.70
C HIS A 287 10.19 -35.39 62.20
N HIS A 288 9.53 -36.25 61.43
CA HIS A 288 9.55 -36.19 59.96
C HIS A 288 9.15 -34.79 59.48
N PHE A 289 9.98 -34.20 58.62
CA PHE A 289 9.81 -32.82 58.19
C PHE A 289 8.87 -32.70 56.98
N ASN A 290 7.87 -31.82 57.07
CA ASN A 290 6.86 -31.60 56.02
C ASN A 290 6.75 -30.11 55.58
N GLY A 291 7.81 -29.31 55.77
CA GLY A 291 7.79 -27.86 55.48
C GLY A 291 8.79 -27.39 54.41
N ASP A 292 9.04 -26.08 54.38
CA ASP A 292 10.07 -25.44 53.55
C ASP A 292 11.46 -25.52 54.19
N TYR A 293 12.52 -25.58 53.38
CA TYR A 293 13.90 -25.66 53.85
C TYR A 293 14.36 -24.31 54.42
N ASP A 294 13.96 -24.04 55.66
CA ASP A 294 14.10 -22.76 56.34
C ASP A 294 15.10 -22.82 57.51
N ALA A 295 15.26 -21.69 58.19
CA ALA A 295 16.13 -21.59 59.36
C ALA A 295 15.68 -22.48 60.53
N ALA A 296 14.39 -22.82 60.64
CA ALA A 296 13.87 -23.66 61.70
C ALA A 296 14.29 -25.13 61.49
N LEU A 297 14.21 -25.63 60.26
CA LEU A 297 14.75 -26.95 59.89
C LEU A 297 16.25 -27.02 60.19
N PHE A 298 17.00 -26.00 59.80
CA PHE A 298 18.45 -25.97 60.03
C PHE A 298 18.80 -26.06 61.52
N ARG A 299 18.10 -25.32 62.39
CA ARG A 299 18.26 -25.44 63.85
C ARG A 299 17.91 -26.84 64.36
N ALA A 300 16.85 -27.45 63.85
CA ALA A 300 16.46 -28.81 64.23
C ALA A 300 17.54 -29.84 63.85
N ILE A 301 18.16 -29.71 62.67
CA ILE A 301 19.27 -30.57 62.23
C ILE A 301 20.50 -30.36 63.12
N CYS A 302 20.85 -29.12 63.46
CA CYS A 302 21.96 -28.83 64.37
C CYS A 302 21.73 -29.42 65.77
N GLY A 303 20.49 -29.35 66.27
CA GLY A 303 20.08 -30.02 67.52
C GLY A 303 20.23 -31.53 67.44
N LEU A 304 19.77 -32.13 66.34
CA LEU A 304 19.89 -33.56 66.08
C LEU A 304 21.35 -34.02 66.01
N GLN A 305 22.25 -33.23 65.41
CA GLN A 305 23.68 -33.53 65.41
C GLN A 305 24.24 -33.61 66.84
N ARG A 306 23.86 -32.67 67.73
CA ARG A 306 24.29 -32.69 69.14
C ARG A 306 23.74 -33.93 69.88
N ASP A 307 22.52 -34.34 69.59
CA ASP A 307 21.93 -35.56 70.14
C ASP A 307 22.62 -36.83 69.63
N LEU A 308 22.95 -36.87 68.33
CA LEU A 308 23.77 -37.94 67.74
C LEU A 308 25.15 -38.01 68.39
N ASP A 309 25.84 -36.88 68.55
CA ASP A 309 27.16 -36.82 69.19
C ASP A 309 27.09 -37.27 70.65
N ARG A 310 26.01 -36.95 71.36
CA ARG A 310 25.78 -37.42 72.72
C ARG A 310 25.63 -38.95 72.78
N VAL A 311 24.79 -39.52 71.91
CA VAL A 311 24.59 -40.98 71.83
C VAL A 311 25.89 -41.66 71.39
N PHE A 312 26.57 -41.11 70.38
CA PHE A 312 27.84 -41.63 69.88
C PHE A 312 28.92 -41.62 70.97
N ASN A 313 29.11 -40.51 71.67
CA ASN A 313 30.08 -40.42 72.76
C ASN A 313 29.74 -41.37 73.92
N ARG A 314 28.45 -41.54 74.24
CA ARG A 314 28.01 -42.52 75.24
C ARG A 314 28.32 -43.96 74.83
N LEU A 315 28.07 -44.31 73.57
CA LEU A 315 28.39 -45.63 73.02
C LEU A 315 29.90 -45.87 72.94
N LYS A 316 30.66 -44.87 72.50
CA LYS A 316 32.13 -44.90 72.41
C LYS A 316 32.78 -45.05 73.79
N ASN A 317 32.26 -44.35 74.79
CA ASN A 317 32.74 -44.41 76.17
C ASN A 317 32.07 -45.54 76.97
N ASN A 318 31.38 -46.47 76.31
CA ASN A 318 30.76 -47.59 77.01
C ASN A 318 31.84 -48.54 77.53
N ILE A 319 31.78 -48.79 78.84
CA ILE A 319 32.68 -49.64 79.64
C ILE A 319 32.90 -51.02 78.99
N LEU A 320 31.99 -51.49 78.14
CA LEU A 320 32.16 -52.75 77.41
C LEU A 320 33.39 -52.79 76.50
N VAL A 321 33.78 -51.68 75.88
CA VAL A 321 35.00 -51.61 75.04
C VAL A 321 36.24 -51.76 75.92
N GLU A 322 36.31 -51.03 77.03
CA GLU A 322 37.39 -51.17 78.01
C GLU A 322 37.40 -52.57 78.66
N LYS A 323 36.24 -53.16 78.94
CA LYS A 323 36.15 -54.51 79.53
C LYS A 323 36.57 -55.58 78.54
N TYR A 324 36.32 -55.41 77.25
CA TYR A 324 36.83 -56.30 76.21
C TYR A 324 38.35 -56.24 76.12
N ASP A 325 38.93 -55.03 76.10
CA ASP A 325 40.39 -54.86 76.09
C ASP A 325 41.04 -55.41 77.36
N ASN A 326 40.43 -55.17 78.52
CA ASN A 326 40.86 -55.76 79.79
C ASN A 326 40.79 -57.29 79.76
N LEU A 327 39.72 -57.90 79.23
CA LEU A 327 39.60 -59.35 79.09
C LEU A 327 40.66 -59.92 78.14
N ARG A 328 40.97 -59.20 77.05
CA ARG A 328 42.04 -59.58 76.12
C ARG A 328 43.41 -59.56 76.79
N GLN A 329 43.73 -58.49 77.51
CA GLN A 329 44.97 -58.37 78.29
C GLN A 329 45.06 -59.44 79.39
N LEU A 330 43.97 -59.72 80.10
CA LEU A 330 43.93 -60.80 81.10
C LEU A 330 44.17 -62.17 80.47
N LYS A 331 43.62 -62.42 79.27
CA LYS A 331 43.86 -63.66 78.53
C LYS A 331 45.33 -63.78 78.08
N GLU A 332 45.93 -62.71 77.58
CA GLU A 332 47.35 -62.68 77.21
C GLU A 332 48.26 -62.84 78.44
N SER A 333 47.97 -62.16 79.54
CA SER A 333 48.69 -62.31 80.81
C SER A 333 48.53 -63.71 81.40
N PHE A 334 47.34 -64.30 81.35
CA PHE A 334 47.11 -65.66 81.82
C PHE A 334 47.92 -66.66 80.99
N ASN A 335 47.87 -66.55 79.66
CA ASN A 335 48.65 -67.40 78.77
C ASN A 335 50.15 -67.26 79.03
N ASN A 336 50.67 -66.03 79.16
CA ASN A 336 52.08 -65.81 79.45
C ASN A 336 52.50 -66.33 80.82
N ALA A 337 51.71 -66.12 81.87
CA ALA A 337 52.01 -66.64 83.21
C ALA A 337 51.91 -68.17 83.25
N PHE A 338 50.94 -68.75 82.53
CA PHE A 338 50.78 -70.19 82.42
C PHE A 338 52.01 -70.83 81.74
N VAL A 339 52.45 -70.30 80.59
CA VAL A 339 53.63 -70.84 79.88
C VAL A 339 54.94 -70.52 80.64
N THR A 340 55.14 -69.26 81.04
CA THR A 340 56.44 -68.80 81.55
C THR A 340 56.67 -69.17 83.02
N HIS A 341 55.63 -69.20 83.85
CA HIS A 341 55.81 -69.53 85.26
C HIS A 341 55.36 -70.94 85.57
N PHE A 342 54.14 -71.33 85.19
CA PHE A 342 53.61 -72.62 85.60
C PHE A 342 54.27 -73.79 84.85
N CYS A 343 54.31 -73.75 83.51
CA CYS A 343 54.95 -74.80 82.71
C CYS A 343 56.46 -74.91 83.00
N HIS A 344 57.19 -73.79 83.04
CA HIS A 344 58.62 -73.81 83.41
C HIS A 344 58.87 -74.31 84.83
N THR A 345 58.08 -73.92 85.83
CA THR A 345 58.26 -74.39 87.22
C THR A 345 58.03 -75.89 87.34
N ILE A 346 56.98 -76.41 86.69
CA ILE A 346 56.70 -77.86 86.70
C ILE A 346 57.80 -78.62 85.96
N HIS A 347 58.20 -78.15 84.78
CA HIS A 347 59.29 -78.78 84.03
C HIS A 347 60.62 -78.76 84.81
N GLN A 348 60.94 -77.65 85.47
CA GLN A 348 62.13 -77.53 86.30
C GLN A 348 62.06 -78.44 87.52
N ALA A 349 60.93 -78.51 88.23
CA ALA A 349 60.74 -79.43 89.36
C ALA A 349 60.89 -80.90 88.92
N ILE A 350 60.34 -81.27 87.76
CA ILE A 350 60.52 -82.60 87.17
C ILE A 350 62.01 -82.86 86.84
N SER A 351 62.68 -81.90 86.22
CA SER A 351 64.10 -82.02 85.83
C SER A 351 65.02 -82.11 87.06
N ASP A 352 64.75 -81.31 88.09
CA ASP A 352 65.49 -81.33 89.35
C ASP A 352 65.28 -82.65 90.10
N GLY A 353 64.05 -83.18 90.09
CA GLY A 353 63.76 -84.53 90.61
C GLY A 353 64.55 -85.61 89.89
N LYS A 354 64.60 -85.59 88.54
CA LYS A 354 65.44 -86.49 87.73
C LYS A 354 66.92 -86.37 88.12
N ARG A 355 67.44 -85.14 88.20
CA ARG A 355 68.84 -84.86 88.58
C ARG A 355 69.17 -85.35 89.99
N GLN A 356 68.24 -85.22 90.93
CA GLN A 356 68.44 -85.67 92.31
C GLN A 356 68.55 -87.20 92.37
N ILE A 357 67.71 -87.94 91.63
CA ILE A 357 67.81 -89.39 91.51
C ILE A 357 69.13 -89.80 90.86
N GLU A 358 69.54 -89.11 89.78
CA GLU A 358 70.84 -89.37 89.14
C GLU A 358 72.02 -89.11 90.09
N ARG A 359 71.95 -88.06 90.91
CA ARG A 359 72.97 -87.74 91.90
C ARG A 359 73.03 -88.78 93.02
N LEU A 360 71.87 -89.17 93.58
CA LEU A 360 71.77 -90.26 94.56
C LEU A 360 72.32 -91.57 93.99
N ASN A 361 72.03 -91.87 92.73
CA ASN A 361 72.57 -93.04 92.05
C ASN A 361 74.08 -92.97 91.83
N LYS A 362 74.62 -91.80 91.50
CA LYS A 362 76.08 -91.61 91.44
C LYS A 362 76.72 -91.82 92.81
N GLU A 363 76.16 -91.27 93.88
CA GLU A 363 76.68 -91.43 95.24
C GLU A 363 76.58 -92.90 95.71
N LEU A 364 75.44 -93.57 95.48
CA LEU A 364 75.27 -94.99 95.80
C LEU A 364 76.23 -95.92 95.04
N GLN A 365 76.56 -95.61 93.79
CA GLN A 365 77.54 -96.39 93.02
C GLN A 365 78.97 -96.27 93.57
N HIS A 366 79.27 -95.21 94.34
CA HIS A 366 80.57 -94.99 94.96
C HIS A 366 80.65 -95.61 96.36
N HIS A 367 79.51 -95.94 96.99
CA HIS A 367 79.46 -96.71 98.23
C HIS A 367 79.49 -98.21 97.94
N ARG A 368 80.48 -98.90 98.51
CA ARG A 368 80.55 -100.37 98.52
C ARG A 368 79.93 -100.87 99.82
N PHE A 369 78.85 -101.65 99.72
CA PHE A 369 78.17 -102.23 100.87
C PHE A 369 78.50 -103.74 100.94
N GLY A 370 79.04 -104.19 102.08
CA GLY A 370 79.32 -105.61 102.34
C GLY A 370 80.64 -106.15 101.76
N ASP A 371 80.99 -107.37 102.18
CA ASP A 371 82.20 -108.11 101.75
C ASP A 371 82.11 -108.57 100.28
N ASP A 372 80.88 -108.67 99.77
CA ASP A 372 80.57 -108.91 98.37
C ASP A 372 80.34 -107.58 97.63
N ARG A 373 81.13 -107.32 96.60
CA ARG A 373 81.24 -106.03 95.87
C ARG A 373 79.99 -105.67 95.04
N GLU A 374 78.84 -105.56 95.67
CA GLU A 374 77.57 -105.23 95.02
C GLU A 374 77.39 -103.70 94.90
N ARG A 375 76.79 -103.26 93.79
CA ARG A 375 76.44 -101.85 93.55
C ARG A 375 74.93 -101.71 93.44
N PHE A 376 74.36 -100.78 94.19
CA PHE A 376 72.94 -100.49 94.16
C PHE A 376 72.67 -99.20 93.36
N ARG A 377 71.54 -99.17 92.64
CA ARG A 377 70.97 -97.97 92.02
C ARG A 377 69.47 -97.95 92.27
N PHE A 378 68.91 -96.78 92.47
CA PHE A 378 67.47 -96.56 92.35
C PHE A 378 67.08 -96.63 90.89
N ASP A 379 66.09 -97.47 90.60
CA ASP A 379 65.40 -97.45 89.32
C ASP A 379 64.30 -96.39 89.36
N SER A 380 64.09 -95.69 88.25
CA SER A 380 63.07 -94.65 88.16
C SER A 380 62.33 -94.79 86.84
N ASP A 381 61.10 -95.27 86.92
CA ASP A 381 60.18 -95.33 85.79
C ASP A 381 59.04 -94.34 85.97
N TRP A 382 58.60 -93.79 84.84
CA TRP A 382 57.45 -92.91 84.80
C TRP A 382 56.18 -93.70 85.08
N ILE A 383 55.34 -93.15 85.97
CA ILE A 383 53.95 -93.59 86.10
C ILE A 383 53.24 -93.26 84.78
N PRO A 384 52.60 -94.24 84.10
CA PRO A 384 52.04 -94.06 82.76
C PRO A 384 51.13 -92.84 82.59
N GLU A 385 50.31 -92.55 83.60
CA GLU A 385 49.36 -91.42 83.63
C GLU A 385 50.04 -90.05 83.60
N PHE A 386 51.26 -89.93 84.13
CA PHE A 386 52.00 -88.66 84.21
C PHE A 386 53.03 -88.48 83.08
N ARG A 387 53.25 -89.52 82.28
CA ARG A 387 54.19 -89.50 81.15
C ARG A 387 53.73 -88.54 80.04
N ASP A 388 52.42 -88.53 79.77
CA ASP A 388 51.85 -87.69 78.72
C ASP A 388 51.82 -86.20 79.13
N TYR A 389 51.55 -85.91 80.41
CA TYR A 389 51.68 -84.55 80.94
C TYR A 389 53.13 -84.05 80.91
N ALA A 390 54.10 -84.90 81.25
CA ALA A 390 55.52 -84.53 81.17
C ALA A 390 55.95 -84.21 79.73
N ARG A 391 55.51 -84.99 78.73
CA ARG A 391 55.74 -84.70 77.31
C ARG A 391 55.10 -83.39 76.87
N PHE A 392 53.87 -83.12 77.30
CA PHE A 392 53.19 -81.86 77.03
C PHE A 392 53.97 -80.65 77.55
N PHE A 393 54.56 -80.74 78.75
CA PHE A 393 55.42 -79.67 79.27
C PHE A 393 56.77 -79.57 78.55
N GLU A 394 57.32 -80.67 78.01
CA GLU A 394 58.52 -80.65 77.16
C GLU A 394 58.25 -80.06 75.77
N GLU A 395 57.01 -80.11 75.25
CA GLU A 395 56.64 -79.55 73.93
C GLU A 395 56.22 -78.07 73.98
N ILE A 396 55.80 -77.57 75.15
CA ILE A 396 55.34 -76.18 75.34
C ILE A 396 56.48 -75.20 75.66
N ILE A 397 57.58 -75.72 76.21
CA ILE A 397 58.80 -74.98 76.53
C ILE A 397 59.72 -75.00 75.32
#